data_AF-A0A5P9J4L3-F1
#
_entry.id   AF-A0A5P9J4L3-F1
#
_cell.length_a   1.000
_cell.length_b   1.000
_cell.length_c   1.000
_cell.angle_alpha   90.00
_cell.angle_beta   90.00
_cell.angle_gamma   90.00
#
_symmetry.space_group_name_H-M   'P 1'
#
loop_
_entity.id
_entity.type
_entity.pdbx_description
1 polymer ?
#
loop_
_entity_poly.entity_id
_entity_poly.type
_entity_poly.pdbx_seq_one_letter_code
_entity_poly.pdbx_strand_id
1 'polypeptide(L)' 'MNYVLALLLPPLSILLLGRIFLSIIVFLIWVPAILISGGLTHPMFIVLAWILIYQDHADRRV' A
#
# COMPACT_ATOMS: atom_id res chain seq x y z
N MET A 1 17.12 8.01 10.12
CA MET A 1 15.75 8.10 9.57
C MET A 1 15.15 6.71 9.62
N ASN A 2 14.02 6.51 10.30
CA ASN A 2 13.44 5.17 10.58
C ASN A 2 12.77 4.51 9.35
N TYR A 3 13.48 4.43 8.23
CA TYR A 3 13.00 3.81 6.98
C TYR A 3 12.63 2.34 7.16
N VAL A 4 13.31 1.63 8.07
CA VAL A 4 13.01 0.23 8.39
C VAL A 4 11.61 0.07 8.98
N LEU A 5 11.16 1.01 9.82
CA LEU A 5 9.79 1.00 10.35
C LEU A 5 8.78 1.35 9.26
N ALA A 6 9.09 2.32 8.38
CA ALA A 6 8.23 2.66 7.26
C ALA A 6 8.04 1.49 6.27
N LEU A 7 9.09 0.67 6.08
CA LEU A 7 9.04 -0.55 5.27
C LEU A 7 8.18 -1.66 5.87
N LEU A 8 7.96 -1.68 7.20
CA LEU A 8 7.15 -2.72 7.85
C LEU A 8 5.76 -2.19 8.26
N LEU A 9 5.53 -0.89 8.13
CA LEU A 9 4.32 -0.21 8.57
C LEU A 9 3.03 -0.78 7.95
N PRO A 10 2.96 -1.10 6.64
CA PRO A 10 1.74 -1.62 6.04
C PRO A 10 1.29 -2.98 6.60
N PRO A 11 2.13 -4.04 6.63
CA PRO A 11 1.73 -5.30 7.23
C PRO A 11 1.53 -5.20 8.74
N LEU A 12 2.35 -4.40 9.46
CA LEU A 12 2.18 -4.21 10.90
C LEU A 12 0.88 -3.48 11.25
N SER A 13 0.47 -2.48 10.47
CA SER A 13 -0.79 -1.76 10.70
C SER A 13 -1.99 -2.71 10.59
N ILE A 14 -1.97 -3.61 9.61
CA ILE A 14 -3.03 -4.61 9.40
C ILE A 14 -3.04 -5.65 10.52
N LEU A 15 -1.85 -6.03 11.01
CA LEU A 15 -1.70 -6.94 12.15
C LEU A 15 -2.27 -6.32 13.43
N LEU A 16 -1.96 -5.05 13.72
CA LEU A 16 -2.49 -4.31 14.86
C LEU A 16 -4.01 -4.12 14.80
N LEU A 17 -4.59 -4.14 13.61
CA LEU A 17 -6.03 -4.11 13.36
C LEU A 17 -6.72 -5.47 13.61
N GLY A 18 -5.97 -6.50 14.05
CA GLY A 18 -6.48 -7.85 14.35
C GLY A 18 -6.69 -8.73 13.12
N ARG A 19 -6.27 -8.29 11.92
CA ARG A 19 -6.51 -9.00 10.66
C ARG A 19 -5.30 -9.85 10.27
N ILE A 20 -5.02 -10.90 11.05
CA ILE A 20 -3.81 -11.74 10.94
C ILE A 20 -3.61 -12.31 9.52
N PHE A 21 -4.63 -12.99 8.97
CA PHE A 21 -4.56 -13.57 7.62
C PHE A 21 -4.27 -12.53 6.54
N LEU A 22 -4.93 -11.36 6.62
CA LEU A 22 -4.72 -10.27 5.67
C LEU A 22 -3.30 -9.71 5.78
N SER A 23 -2.76 -9.61 7.01
CA SER A 23 -1.40 -9.11 7.22
C SER A 23 -0.33 -10.01 6.58
N ILE A 24 -0.54 -11.33 6.62
CA ILE A 24 0.38 -12.31 6.02
C ILE A 24 0.36 -12.19 4.49
N ILE A 25 -0.84 -12.10 3.90
CA ILE A 25 -1.00 -11.91 2.46
C ILE A 25 -0.33 -10.61 2.01
N VAL A 26 -0.59 -9.51 2.74
CA VAL A 26 0.03 -8.22 2.45
C VAL A 26 1.54 -8.28 2.61
N PHE A 27 2.07 -8.91 3.66
CA PHE A 27 3.51 -9.08 3.85
C PHE A 27 4.16 -9.84 2.67
N LEU A 28 3.53 -10.92 2.20
CA LEU A 28 4.03 -11.72 1.06
C LEU A 28 4.02 -10.98 -0.26
N ILE A 29 3.08 -10.05 -0.47
CA ILE A 29 3.04 -9.19 -1.67
C ILE A 29 4.02 -8.02 -1.53
N TRP A 30 4.14 -7.51 -0.30
CA TRP A 30 4.90 -6.30 0.03
C TRP A 30 6.42 -6.51 -0.04
N VAL A 31 6.93 -7.62 0.51
CA VAL A 31 8.35 -7.96 0.45
C VAL A 31 8.90 -7.98 -0.99
N PRO A 32 8.31 -8.74 -1.94
CA PRO A 32 8.77 -8.72 -3.33
C PRO A 32 8.50 -7.38 -4.02
N ALA A 33 7.43 -6.65 -3.68
CA ALA A 33 7.20 -5.31 -4.23
C ALA A 33 8.31 -4.31 -3.86
N ILE A 34 8.82 -4.37 -2.62
CA ILE A 34 9.99 -3.58 -2.19
C ILE A 34 11.24 -4.00 -2.96
N LEU A 35 11.50 -5.30 -3.05
CA LEU A 35 12.71 -5.84 -3.67
C LEU A 35 12.77 -5.61 -5.18
N ILE A 36 11.64 -5.75 -5.88
CA ILE A 36 11.54 -5.61 -7.33
C ILE A 36 11.47 -4.14 -7.76
N SER A 37 10.83 -3.27 -6.96
CA SER A 37 10.67 -1.86 -7.34
C SER A 37 11.72 -0.92 -6.76
N GLY A 38 12.57 -1.37 -5.84
CA GLY A 38 13.57 -0.52 -5.18
C GLY A 38 12.99 0.71 -4.47
N GLY A 39 11.68 0.73 -4.16
CA GLY A 39 10.97 1.88 -3.61
C GLY A 39 10.18 2.73 -4.62
N LEU A 40 10.30 2.48 -5.93
CA LEU A 40 9.57 3.22 -6.99
C LEU A 40 8.07 2.88 -7.09
N THR A 41 7.62 1.83 -6.41
CA THR A 41 6.18 1.52 -6.29
C THR A 41 5.42 2.54 -5.46
N HIS A 42 6.08 3.33 -4.60
CA HIS A 42 5.41 4.35 -3.79
C HIS A 42 4.82 5.48 -4.67
N PRO A 43 5.58 6.12 -5.58
CA PRO A 43 5.03 7.10 -6.51
C PRO A 43 3.92 6.52 -7.40
N MET A 44 4.11 5.33 -7.96
CA MET A 44 3.11 4.66 -8.81
C MET A 44 1.80 4.39 -8.06
N PHE A 45 1.88 3.95 -6.81
CA PHE A 45 0.69 3.71 -5.98
C PHE A 45 -0.06 5.01 -5.67
N ILE A 46 0.65 6.10 -5.37
CA ILE A 46 0.06 7.42 -5.14
C ILE A 46 -0.67 7.92 -6.40
N VAL A 47 -0.05 7.78 -7.57
CA VAL A 47 -0.64 8.19 -8.86
C VAL A 47 -1.91 7.38 -9.15
N LEU A 48 -1.87 6.06 -8.96
CA LEU A 48 -3.03 5.19 -9.17
C LEU A 48 -4.18 5.50 -8.21
N ALA A 49 -3.89 5.72 -6.93
CA ALA A 49 -4.90 6.09 -5.94
C ALA A 49 -5.55 7.44 -6.26
N TRP A 50 -4.78 8.42 -6.73
CA TRP A 50 -5.30 9.73 -7.15
C TRP A 50 -6.27 9.62 -8.34
N ILE A 51 -5.92 8.81 -9.35
CA ILE A 51 -6.78 8.55 -10.52
C ILE A 51 -8.11 7.92 -10.09
N LEU A 52 -8.06 6.89 -9.23
CA LEU A 52 -9.28 6.20 -8.75
C LEU A 52 -10.21 7.14 -7.98
N ILE A 53 -9.68 8.02 -7.13
CA ILE A 53 -10.48 9.00 -6.38
C ILE A 53 -11.12 10.03 -7.32
N TYR A 54 -10.36 10.49 -8.32
CA TYR A 54 -10.87 11.43 -9.31
C TYR A 54 -11.99 10.80 -10.16
N GLN A 55 -11.83 9.54 -10.56
CA GLN A 55 -12.86 8.80 -11.29
C GLN A 55 -14.13 8.61 -10.46
N ASP A 56 -14.02 8.19 -9.19
CA ASP A 56 -15.19 8.05 -8.29
C ASP A 56 -15.92 9.40 -8.09
N HIS A 57 -15.19 10.52 -8.02
CA HIS A 57 -15.81 11.85 -7.95
C HIS A 57 -16.47 12.29 -9.26
N ALA A 58 -15.92 11.89 -10.41
CA ALA A 58 -16.49 12.18 -11.72
C ALA A 58 -17.78 11.37 -11.95
N ASP A 59 -17.79 10.09 -11.54
CA ASP A 59 -18.93 9.18 -11.71
C ASP A 59 -20.11 9.55 -10.80
N ARG A 60 -19.86 10.12 -9.62
CA ARG A 60 -20.93 10.64 -8.73
C ARG A 60 -21.57 11.96 -9.19
N ARG A 61 -21.03 12.62 -10.23
CA ARG A 61 -21.53 13.90 -10.75
C ARG A 61 -22.43 13.77 -11.98
N VAL A 62 -22.58 12.56 -12.53
CA VAL A 62 -23.53 12.22 -13.61
C VAL A 62 -24.76 11.52 -13.05
#